data_AF-A0A2V7GIG9-F1
#
_entry.id   AF-A0A2V7GIG9-F1
#
_cell.length_a   1.000
_cell.length_b   1.000
_cell.length_c   1.000
_cell.angle_alpha   90.00
_cell.angle_beta   90.00
_cell.angle_gamma   90.00
#
_symmetry.space_group_name_H-M   'P 1'
#
loop_
_entity.id
_entity.type
_entity.pdbx_description
1 polymer ?
#
loop_
_entity_poly.entity_id
_entity_poly.type
_entity_poly.pdbx_seq_one_letter_code
_entity_poly.pdbx_strand_id
1 'polypeptide(L)'
;MPEATFSDEWLVQSLEGLVDAERLAELRGKADPAKTLWETLVAAKTCTDEQILGKLAARFRMKVADATQIDPKVREVVPETLARRYRILPLRMTDSYLEVATANPFDMHAEKDLAFATAREVRLLLLAPSQINLRLDELYRPDRAINKLLSGMESSADLVQLTEAPAEEIKITEEEASQRPVVRLVDLIISEGILSRASDIHIEPEEGGVAVRYRIDGVLRQVMKIPRGAGLPLISRIKIMSQLDIADRLRPQDGRARVAVNGQPIDLRVSTLPAQLGEKIVIRILDSRATAKSLDSLGLNPGEGDAIKRLLENHEGILLVTGPTGSGKTTTLYSAINQIKGEGVNIVTVEDPVEYRWTSAWSRTRSRPPCAGSWPSA
;
A
#
# COMPACT_ATOMS: atom_id res chain seq x y z
N MET A 1 -36.60 11.17 -27.64
CA MET A 1 -35.24 10.83 -27.12
C MET A 1 -35.24 9.33 -26.87
N PRO A 2 -34.17 8.58 -27.18
CA PRO A 2 -34.13 7.17 -26.80
C PRO A 2 -34.30 7.08 -25.29
N GLU A 3 -35.29 6.34 -24.81
CA GLU A 3 -35.46 6.07 -23.38
C GLU A 3 -34.16 5.49 -22.85
N ALA A 4 -33.58 6.12 -21.81
CA ALA A 4 -32.47 5.51 -21.11
C ALA A 4 -32.93 4.15 -20.60
N THR A 5 -32.27 3.09 -21.08
CA THR A 5 -32.62 1.70 -20.81
C THR A 5 -31.56 1.11 -19.89
N PHE A 6 -31.99 0.38 -18.87
CA PHE A 6 -31.09 -0.27 -17.93
C PHE A 6 -30.41 -1.49 -18.59
N SER A 7 -29.25 -1.89 -18.09
CA SER A 7 -28.52 -3.06 -18.64
C SER A 7 -29.28 -4.39 -18.50
N ASP A 8 -30.21 -4.45 -17.56
CA ASP A 8 -31.04 -5.58 -17.18
C ASP A 8 -32.53 -5.35 -17.49
N GLU A 9 -32.83 -4.59 -18.55
CA GLU A 9 -34.20 -4.27 -18.98
C GLU A 9 -35.08 -5.52 -19.23
N TRP A 10 -34.46 -6.69 -19.47
CA TRP A 10 -35.15 -7.98 -19.56
C TRP A 10 -35.94 -8.33 -18.28
N LEU A 11 -35.61 -7.74 -17.13
CA LEU A 11 -36.35 -7.93 -15.88
C LEU A 11 -37.78 -7.38 -15.94
N VAL A 12 -38.06 -6.37 -16.76
CA VAL A 12 -39.38 -5.71 -16.80
C VAL A 12 -40.51 -6.71 -17.03
N GLN A 13 -40.34 -7.62 -18.01
CA GLN A 13 -41.33 -8.67 -18.30
C GLN A 13 -41.42 -9.73 -17.20
N SER A 14 -40.35 -9.92 -16.43
CA SER A 14 -40.28 -10.93 -15.38
C SER A 14 -40.87 -10.42 -14.06
N LEU A 15 -40.92 -9.10 -13.87
CA LEU A 15 -41.45 -8.41 -12.69
C LEU A 15 -42.89 -7.91 -12.87
N GLU A 16 -43.59 -8.40 -13.89
CA GLU A 16 -45.01 -8.09 -14.10
C GLU A 16 -45.84 -8.39 -12.83
N GLY A 17 -46.60 -7.38 -12.41
CA GLY A 17 -47.39 -7.40 -11.18
C GLY A 17 -46.65 -7.06 -9.88
N LEU A 18 -45.33 -6.81 -9.91
CA LEU A 18 -44.58 -6.21 -8.78
C LEU A 18 -44.38 -4.71 -8.95
N VAL A 19 -44.28 -4.23 -10.19
CA VAL A 19 -44.05 -2.82 -10.52
C VAL A 19 -45.09 -2.37 -11.53
N ASP A 20 -45.66 -1.20 -11.30
CA ASP A 20 -46.59 -0.53 -12.19
C ASP A 20 -45.87 0.22 -13.32
N ALA A 21 -46.53 0.34 -14.47
CA ALA A 21 -45.95 0.94 -15.67
C ALA A 21 -45.60 2.43 -15.49
N GLU A 22 -46.37 3.15 -14.67
CA GLU A 22 -46.15 4.57 -14.37
C GLU A 22 -44.87 4.76 -13.56
N ARG A 23 -44.68 3.98 -12.50
CA ARG A 23 -43.44 3.98 -11.72
C ARG A 23 -42.21 3.58 -12.54
N LEU A 24 -42.35 2.60 -13.42
CA LEU A 24 -41.25 2.15 -14.28
C LEU A 24 -40.80 3.26 -15.25
N ALA A 25 -41.75 4.00 -15.82
CA ALA A 25 -41.47 5.16 -16.67
C ALA A 25 -40.75 6.29 -15.89
N GLU A 26 -41.15 6.54 -14.64
CA GLU A 26 -40.47 7.51 -13.78
C GLU A 26 -39.01 7.12 -13.51
N LEU A 27 -38.75 5.83 -13.22
CA LEU A 27 -37.41 5.34 -12.92
C LEU A 27 -36.49 5.37 -14.15
N ARG A 28 -37.00 5.08 -15.35
CA ARG A 28 -36.23 5.25 -16.60
C ARG A 28 -35.80 6.70 -16.82
N GLY A 29 -36.66 7.67 -16.48
CA GLY A 29 -36.33 9.10 -16.54
C GLY A 29 -35.20 9.52 -15.59
N LYS A 30 -34.93 8.73 -14.55
CA LYS A 30 -33.87 8.95 -13.53
C LYS A 30 -32.77 7.89 -13.60
N ALA A 31 -32.67 7.15 -14.69
CA ALA A 31 -31.74 6.03 -14.82
C ALA A 31 -30.29 6.51 -14.69
N ASP A 32 -29.56 5.91 -13.76
CA ASP A 32 -28.10 6.04 -13.66
C ASP A 32 -27.47 4.94 -14.53
N PRO A 33 -26.66 5.28 -15.55
CA PRO A 33 -26.02 4.28 -16.42
C PRO A 33 -25.14 3.27 -15.67
N ALA A 34 -24.69 3.57 -14.46
CA ALA A 34 -23.87 2.68 -13.65
C ALA A 34 -24.70 1.63 -12.88
N LYS A 35 -26.01 1.85 -12.72
CA LYS A 35 -26.90 1.02 -11.90
C LYS A 35 -27.84 0.19 -12.75
N THR A 36 -28.21 -0.96 -12.21
CA THR A 36 -29.20 -1.86 -12.79
C THR A 36 -30.62 -1.44 -12.41
N LEU A 37 -31.62 -1.89 -13.18
CA LEU A 37 -33.04 -1.75 -12.86
C LEU A 37 -33.34 -2.41 -11.51
N TRP A 38 -32.78 -3.60 -11.26
CA TRP A 38 -32.89 -4.26 -9.96
C TRP A 38 -32.45 -3.35 -8.81
N GLU A 39 -31.22 -2.84 -8.85
CA GLU A 39 -30.67 -1.97 -7.80
C GLU A 39 -31.51 -0.70 -7.62
N THR A 40 -32.01 -0.15 -8.73
CA THR A 40 -32.84 1.05 -8.73
C THR A 40 -34.20 0.82 -8.07
N LEU A 41 -34.86 -0.31 -8.37
CA LEU A 41 -36.15 -0.69 -7.78
C LEU A 41 -36.05 -0.89 -6.27
N VAL A 42 -34.97 -1.52 -5.80
CA VAL A 42 -34.70 -1.74 -4.38
C VAL A 42 -34.35 -0.43 -3.67
N ALA A 43 -33.49 0.40 -4.26
CA ALA A 43 -33.13 1.71 -3.70
C ALA A 43 -34.35 2.65 -3.60
N ALA A 44 -35.26 2.57 -4.57
CA ALA A 44 -36.51 3.30 -4.61
C ALA A 44 -37.60 2.69 -3.70
N LYS A 45 -37.27 1.62 -2.94
CA LYS A 45 -38.17 0.87 -2.05
C LYS A 45 -39.46 0.39 -2.74
N THR A 46 -39.40 0.18 -4.05
CA THR A 46 -40.55 -0.28 -4.85
C THR A 46 -40.70 -1.80 -4.75
N CYS A 47 -39.58 -2.52 -4.66
CA CYS A 47 -39.54 -3.96 -4.40
C CYS A 47 -38.39 -4.29 -3.44
N THR A 48 -38.45 -5.45 -2.80
CA THR A 48 -37.30 -6.02 -2.07
C THR A 48 -36.55 -7.04 -2.91
N ASP A 49 -35.30 -7.31 -2.54
CA ASP A 49 -34.48 -8.36 -3.17
C ASP A 49 -35.19 -9.72 -3.13
N GLU A 50 -35.87 -10.06 -2.03
CA GLU A 50 -36.60 -11.32 -1.89
C GLU A 50 -37.81 -11.42 -2.83
N GLN A 51 -38.53 -10.31 -3.05
CA GLN A 51 -39.67 -10.30 -3.97
C GLN A 51 -39.23 -10.53 -5.41
N ILE A 52 -38.15 -9.86 -5.83
CA ILE A 52 -37.55 -10.01 -7.15
C ILE A 52 -37.02 -11.44 -7.32
N LEU A 53 -36.22 -11.93 -6.38
CA LEU A 53 -35.68 -13.30 -6.40
C LEU A 53 -36.80 -14.35 -6.46
N GLY A 54 -37.86 -14.18 -5.66
CA GLY A 54 -39.00 -15.10 -5.65
C GLY A 54 -39.70 -15.21 -7.01
N LYS A 55 -39.92 -14.07 -7.69
CA LYS A 55 -40.49 -14.06 -9.05
C LYS A 55 -39.56 -14.72 -10.06
N LEU A 56 -38.28 -14.37 -10.05
CA LEU A 56 -37.30 -14.90 -11.01
C LEU A 56 -37.11 -16.40 -10.81
N ALA A 57 -36.98 -16.87 -9.56
CA ALA A 57 -36.86 -18.28 -9.22
C ALA A 57 -38.09 -19.09 -9.68
N ALA A 58 -39.30 -18.58 -9.45
CA ALA A 58 -40.53 -19.23 -9.89
C ALA A 58 -40.67 -19.27 -11.42
N ARG A 59 -40.36 -18.15 -12.09
CA ARG A 59 -40.48 -18.03 -13.55
C ARG A 59 -39.47 -18.89 -14.30
N PHE A 60 -38.21 -18.88 -13.86
CA PHE A 60 -37.12 -19.57 -14.55
C PHE A 60 -36.79 -20.95 -13.97
N ARG A 61 -37.50 -21.37 -12.90
CA ARG A 61 -37.26 -22.63 -12.19
C ARG A 61 -35.81 -22.77 -11.69
N MET A 62 -35.22 -21.64 -11.31
CA MET A 62 -33.86 -21.58 -10.79
C MET A 62 -33.87 -21.57 -9.27
N LYS A 63 -32.81 -22.12 -8.66
CA LYS A 63 -32.63 -22.05 -7.21
C LYS A 63 -31.99 -20.70 -6.84
N VAL A 64 -32.40 -20.17 -5.69
CA VAL A 64 -31.75 -19.01 -5.06
C VAL A 64 -30.54 -19.51 -4.29
N ALA A 65 -29.40 -18.85 -4.44
CA ALA A 65 -28.17 -19.19 -3.75
C ALA A 65 -28.23 -18.84 -2.26
N ASP A 66 -27.65 -19.71 -1.43
CA ASP A 66 -27.31 -19.38 -0.05
C ASP A 66 -25.91 -18.78 0.00
N ALA A 67 -25.84 -17.45 0.13
CA ALA A 67 -24.58 -16.70 0.17
C ALA A 67 -23.76 -16.92 1.45
N THR A 68 -24.25 -17.69 2.43
CA THR A 68 -23.49 -18.03 3.64
C THR A 68 -22.58 -19.25 3.44
N GLN A 69 -22.86 -20.10 2.46
CA GLN A 69 -22.13 -21.34 2.20
C GLN A 69 -21.17 -21.20 1.01
N ILE A 70 -20.06 -20.48 1.23
CA ILE A 70 -19.02 -20.30 0.22
C ILE A 70 -17.83 -21.19 0.57
N ASP A 71 -17.47 -22.12 -0.33
CA ASP A 71 -16.23 -22.89 -0.22
C ASP A 71 -15.04 -21.96 -0.44
N PRO A 72 -14.15 -21.77 0.54
CA PRO A 72 -13.06 -20.82 0.41
C PRO A 72 -12.04 -21.15 -0.68
N LYS A 73 -12.04 -22.36 -1.23
CA LYS A 73 -11.17 -22.77 -2.35
C LYS A 73 -11.60 -22.18 -3.69
N VAL A 74 -12.85 -21.72 -3.83
CA VAL A 74 -13.38 -21.18 -5.11
C VAL A 74 -12.59 -20.00 -5.66
N ARG A 75 -12.03 -19.18 -4.78
CA ARG A 75 -11.18 -18.04 -5.14
C ARG A 75 -9.87 -18.42 -5.83
N GLU A 76 -9.40 -19.66 -5.65
CA GLU A 76 -8.14 -20.13 -6.26
C GLU A 76 -8.35 -20.56 -7.71
N VAL A 77 -9.58 -20.95 -8.04
CA VAL A 77 -9.96 -21.42 -9.38
C VAL A 77 -10.63 -20.32 -10.19
N VAL A 78 -11.40 -19.44 -9.56
CA VAL A 78 -12.09 -18.32 -10.22
C VAL A 78 -11.29 -17.04 -10.01
N PRO A 79 -10.68 -16.46 -11.07
CA PRO A 79 -10.00 -15.17 -10.98
C PRO A 79 -10.96 -14.04 -10.57
N GLU A 80 -10.51 -13.17 -9.65
CA GLU A 80 -11.30 -12.02 -9.18
C GLU A 80 -11.73 -11.11 -10.34
N THR A 81 -10.87 -10.94 -11.35
CA THR A 81 -11.16 -10.12 -12.53
C THR A 81 -12.38 -10.63 -13.30
N LEU A 82 -12.52 -11.95 -13.47
CA LEU A 82 -13.68 -12.57 -14.10
C LEU A 82 -14.92 -12.44 -13.20
N ALA A 83 -14.77 -12.74 -11.91
CA ALA A 83 -15.87 -12.64 -10.94
C ALA A 83 -16.48 -11.22 -10.89
N ARG A 84 -15.63 -10.19 -10.87
CA ARG A 84 -16.07 -8.78 -10.87
C ARG A 84 -16.58 -8.32 -12.24
N ARG A 85 -15.95 -8.73 -13.33
CA ARG A 85 -16.38 -8.36 -14.71
C ARG A 85 -17.81 -8.81 -14.97
N TYR A 86 -18.14 -10.05 -14.62
CA TYR A 86 -19.46 -10.63 -14.83
C TYR A 86 -20.42 -10.42 -13.65
N ARG A 87 -19.96 -9.80 -12.56
CA ARG A 87 -20.73 -9.61 -11.32
C ARG A 87 -21.35 -10.94 -10.85
N ILE A 88 -20.50 -11.95 -10.70
CA ILE A 88 -20.86 -13.29 -10.28
C ILE A 88 -20.10 -13.69 -9.03
N LEU A 89 -20.76 -14.40 -8.13
CA LEU A 89 -20.18 -14.90 -6.88
C LEU A 89 -19.97 -16.42 -6.97
N PRO A 90 -18.73 -16.92 -7.03
CA PRO A 90 -18.51 -18.36 -6.99
C PRO A 90 -18.79 -18.91 -5.59
N LEU A 91 -19.52 -20.03 -5.51
CA LEU A 91 -20.03 -20.59 -4.25
C LEU A 91 -19.33 -21.89 -3.89
N ARG A 92 -19.31 -22.85 -4.81
CA ARG A 92 -18.71 -24.17 -4.61
C ARG A 92 -18.11 -24.71 -5.90
N MET A 93 -17.08 -25.54 -5.79
CA MET A 93 -16.57 -26.31 -6.91
C MET A 93 -16.51 -27.81 -6.59
N THR A 94 -16.52 -28.61 -7.64
CA THR A 94 -16.03 -29.99 -7.65
C THR A 94 -15.07 -30.15 -8.84
N ASP A 95 -14.60 -31.36 -9.13
CA ASP A 95 -13.80 -31.60 -10.34
C ASP A 95 -14.63 -31.52 -11.63
N SER A 96 -15.96 -31.54 -11.55
CA SER A 96 -16.85 -31.58 -12.72
C SER A 96 -17.65 -30.29 -12.94
N TYR A 97 -18.01 -29.56 -11.88
CA TYR A 97 -18.79 -28.34 -11.99
C TYR A 97 -18.39 -27.25 -11.00
N LEU A 98 -18.75 -26.02 -11.34
CA LEU A 98 -18.65 -24.80 -10.54
C LEU A 98 -20.06 -24.23 -10.31
N GLU A 99 -20.49 -24.13 -9.06
CA GLU A 99 -21.73 -23.43 -8.69
C GLU A 99 -21.44 -21.93 -8.50
N VAL A 100 -22.22 -21.09 -9.19
CA VAL A 100 -22.02 -19.64 -9.26
C VAL A 100 -23.34 -18.92 -9.04
N ALA A 101 -23.34 -17.93 -8.15
CA ALA A 101 -24.45 -16.99 -7.96
C ALA A 101 -24.37 -15.82 -8.97
N THR A 102 -25.49 -15.49 -9.59
CA THR A 102 -25.63 -14.39 -10.56
C THR A 102 -26.96 -13.66 -10.38
N ALA A 103 -26.97 -12.37 -10.71
CA ALA A 103 -28.20 -11.59 -10.87
C ALA A 103 -28.76 -11.65 -12.30
N ASN A 104 -27.94 -12.07 -13.28
CA ASN A 104 -28.33 -12.22 -14.68
C ASN A 104 -28.03 -13.64 -15.17
N PRO A 105 -29.03 -14.53 -15.24
CA PRO A 105 -28.84 -15.90 -15.71
C PRO A 105 -28.73 -16.02 -17.24
N PHE A 106 -28.92 -14.92 -17.99
CA PHE A 106 -28.88 -14.91 -19.46
C PHE A 106 -27.53 -14.46 -20.02
N ASP A 107 -26.55 -14.19 -19.16
CA ASP A 107 -25.21 -13.84 -19.61
C ASP A 107 -24.44 -15.10 -20.07
N MET A 108 -24.65 -15.47 -21.34
CA MET A 108 -23.97 -16.59 -21.98
C MET A 108 -22.45 -16.41 -22.06
N HIS A 109 -21.95 -15.16 -22.01
CA HIS A 109 -20.51 -14.90 -22.00
C HIS A 109 -19.91 -15.23 -20.65
N ALA A 110 -20.60 -14.87 -19.55
CA ALA A 110 -20.19 -15.24 -18.21
C ALA A 110 -20.05 -16.77 -18.09
N GLU A 111 -21.04 -17.52 -18.54
CA GLU A 111 -21.04 -18.99 -18.49
C GLU A 111 -19.85 -19.58 -19.26
N LYS A 112 -19.64 -19.15 -20.51
CA LYS A 112 -18.56 -19.68 -21.37
C LYS A 112 -17.17 -19.34 -20.84
N ASP A 113 -16.95 -18.10 -20.43
CA ASP A 113 -15.63 -17.64 -19.97
C ASP A 113 -15.27 -18.30 -18.63
N LEU A 114 -16.24 -18.49 -17.73
CA LEU A 114 -16.04 -19.23 -16.48
C LEU A 114 -15.80 -20.72 -16.73
N ALA A 115 -16.57 -21.35 -17.62
CA ALA A 115 -16.37 -22.75 -17.97
C ALA A 115 -14.97 -22.97 -18.56
N PHE A 116 -14.52 -22.07 -19.45
CA PHE A 116 -13.19 -22.12 -20.03
C PHE A 116 -12.09 -21.91 -18.99
N ALA A 117 -12.20 -20.86 -18.16
CA ALA A 117 -11.18 -20.55 -17.15
C ALA A 117 -11.04 -21.63 -16.08
N THR A 118 -12.13 -22.34 -15.79
CA THR A 118 -12.18 -23.32 -14.69
C THR A 118 -12.20 -24.77 -15.16
N ALA A 119 -12.31 -25.04 -16.47
CA ALA A 119 -12.46 -26.37 -17.05
C ALA A 119 -13.59 -27.20 -16.41
N ARG A 120 -14.70 -26.56 -16.08
CA ARG A 120 -15.84 -27.13 -15.33
C ARG A 120 -17.16 -26.69 -15.94
N GLU A 121 -18.19 -27.51 -15.77
CA GLU A 121 -19.58 -27.12 -16.07
C GLU A 121 -20.02 -26.00 -15.11
N VAL A 122 -20.60 -24.92 -15.60
CA VAL A 122 -21.06 -23.80 -14.75
C VAL A 122 -22.53 -23.99 -14.41
N ARG A 123 -22.86 -23.98 -13.11
CA ARG A 123 -24.24 -24.08 -12.61
C ARG A 123 -24.64 -22.77 -11.97
N LEU A 124 -25.60 -22.09 -12.59
CA LEU A 124 -26.07 -20.78 -12.17
C LEU A 124 -27.17 -20.87 -11.10
N LEU A 125 -27.03 -20.05 -10.07
CA LEU A 125 -27.97 -19.84 -8.99
C LEU A 125 -28.30 -18.35 -8.92
N LEU A 126 -29.53 -18.00 -8.55
CA LEU A 126 -29.94 -16.59 -8.46
C LEU A 126 -29.47 -15.97 -7.15
N LEU A 127 -28.91 -14.76 -7.20
CA LEU A 127 -28.58 -13.97 -6.02
C LEU A 127 -28.73 -12.48 -6.31
N ALA A 128 -29.09 -11.71 -5.29
CA ALA A 128 -29.24 -10.27 -5.41
C ALA A 128 -27.89 -9.57 -5.72
N PRO A 129 -27.85 -8.54 -6.60
CA PRO A 129 -26.64 -7.79 -6.91
C PRO A 129 -25.92 -7.23 -5.68
N SER A 130 -26.69 -6.74 -4.71
CA SER A 130 -26.20 -6.20 -3.43
C SER A 130 -25.39 -7.24 -2.66
N GLN A 131 -25.92 -8.47 -2.54
CA GLN A 131 -25.25 -9.57 -1.86
C GLN A 131 -24.05 -10.10 -2.64
N ILE A 132 -24.12 -10.17 -3.97
CA ILE A 132 -22.98 -10.56 -4.81
C ILE A 132 -21.80 -9.62 -4.55
N ASN A 133 -22.02 -8.31 -4.62
CA ASN A 133 -20.97 -7.31 -4.43
C ASN A 133 -20.36 -7.40 -3.03
N LEU A 134 -21.19 -7.45 -1.99
CA LEU A 134 -20.76 -7.60 -0.60
C LEU A 134 -19.87 -8.84 -0.42
N ARG A 135 -20.32 -9.99 -0.92
CA ARG A 135 -19.62 -11.27 -0.74
C ARG A 135 -18.37 -11.39 -1.59
N LEU A 136 -18.33 -10.77 -2.77
CA LEU A 136 -17.11 -10.70 -3.57
C LEU A 136 -16.01 -9.94 -2.84
N ASP A 137 -16.35 -8.83 -2.18
CA ASP A 137 -15.39 -8.07 -1.40
C ASP A 137 -14.86 -8.88 -0.22
N GLU A 138 -15.71 -9.65 0.47
CA GLU A 138 -15.31 -10.58 1.53
C GLU A 138 -14.42 -11.72 1.02
N LEU A 139 -14.81 -12.38 -0.07
CA LEU A 139 -14.16 -13.57 -0.61
C LEU A 139 -12.74 -13.28 -1.13
N TYR A 140 -12.58 -12.13 -1.79
CA TYR A 140 -11.31 -11.69 -2.37
C TYR A 140 -10.57 -10.68 -1.48
N ARG A 141 -10.87 -10.64 -0.17
CA ARG A 141 -10.18 -9.77 0.78
C ARG A 141 -8.65 -9.89 0.67
N PRO A 142 -7.91 -8.77 0.61
CA PRO A 142 -6.44 -8.74 0.49
C PRO A 142 -5.73 -9.52 1.60
N ASP A 143 -6.32 -9.55 2.80
CA ASP A 143 -5.74 -10.12 4.03
C ASP A 143 -5.24 -11.55 3.88
N ARG A 144 -5.96 -12.41 3.15
CA ARG A 144 -5.50 -13.80 2.94
C ARG A 144 -4.36 -13.92 1.95
N ALA A 145 -4.32 -13.07 0.92
CA ALA A 145 -3.20 -13.05 -0.03
C ALA A 145 -1.93 -12.51 0.66
N ILE A 146 -2.09 -11.50 1.52
CA ILE A 146 -1.03 -11.01 2.41
C ILE A 146 -0.58 -12.11 3.37
N ASN A 147 -1.49 -12.81 4.05
CA ASN A 147 -1.13 -13.90 4.95
C ASN A 147 -0.39 -15.04 4.25
N LYS A 148 -0.72 -15.37 2.98
CA LYS A 148 0.03 -16.35 2.18
C LYS A 148 1.46 -15.88 1.89
N LEU A 149 1.65 -14.60 1.56
CA LEU A 149 2.99 -14.01 1.39
C LEU A 149 3.78 -14.07 2.70
N LEU A 150 3.15 -13.68 3.82
CA LEU A 150 3.76 -13.72 5.15
C LEU A 150 4.11 -15.16 5.58
N SER A 151 3.29 -16.16 5.25
CA SER A 151 3.56 -17.56 5.63
C SER A 151 4.77 -18.18 4.94
N GLY A 152 5.21 -17.63 3.80
CA GLY A 152 6.42 -18.05 3.11
C GLY A 152 7.67 -17.27 3.52
N MET A 153 7.52 -16.27 4.39
CA MET A 153 8.58 -15.38 4.85
C MET A 153 8.64 -15.45 6.38
N GLU A 154 9.48 -16.34 6.91
CA GLU A 154 9.75 -16.38 8.35
C GLU A 154 10.54 -15.12 8.74
N SER A 155 9.86 -14.15 9.36
CA SER A 155 10.55 -13.01 9.98
C SER A 155 11.15 -13.45 11.31
N SER A 156 12.47 -13.31 11.46
CA SER A 156 13.17 -13.55 12.73
C SER A 156 13.35 -12.27 13.58
N ALA A 157 12.79 -11.13 13.15
CA ALA A 157 13.07 -9.83 13.75
C ALA A 157 11.81 -9.08 14.17
N ASP A 158 11.86 -8.52 15.38
CA ASP A 158 10.84 -7.65 15.95
C ASP A 158 11.11 -6.20 15.53
N LEU A 159 10.14 -5.60 14.82
CA LEU A 159 10.11 -4.18 14.52
C LEU A 159 9.17 -3.48 15.49
N VAL A 160 9.66 -2.44 16.17
CA VAL A 160 8.90 -1.64 17.12
C VAL A 160 8.90 -0.18 16.66
N GLN A 161 7.73 0.43 16.51
CA GLN A 161 7.64 1.85 16.22
C GLN A 161 7.92 2.67 17.48
N LEU A 162 8.85 3.63 17.42
CA LEU A 162 9.20 4.47 18.56
C LEU A 162 8.40 5.78 18.51
N THR A 163 7.42 5.94 19.40
CA THR A 163 6.63 7.17 19.56
C THR A 163 7.11 7.96 20.79
N GLU A 164 7.15 9.30 20.69
CA GLU A 164 7.49 10.19 21.81
C GLU A 164 6.34 10.40 22.81
N ALA A 165 5.14 9.86 22.53
CA ALA A 165 4.00 9.84 23.44
C ALA A 165 3.80 8.42 24.02
N PRO A 166 3.29 8.30 25.28
CA PRO A 166 2.97 6.99 25.85
C PRO A 166 1.95 6.30 24.95
N ALA A 167 2.11 4.99 24.78
CA ALA A 167 1.07 4.15 24.20
C ALA A 167 -0.15 4.21 25.12
N GLU A 168 -1.14 5.05 24.78
CA GLU A 168 -2.49 4.80 25.26
C GLU A 168 -2.90 3.43 24.73
N GLU A 169 -3.37 2.55 25.61
CA GLU A 169 -4.00 1.29 25.22
C GLU A 169 -5.27 1.62 24.43
N ILE A 170 -5.10 1.78 23.12
CA ILE A 170 -6.21 1.97 22.18
C ILE A 170 -7.03 0.68 22.21
N LYS A 171 -8.29 0.80 22.62
CA LYS A 171 -9.27 -0.29 22.54
C LYS A 171 -9.38 -0.74 21.08
N ILE A 172 -8.92 -1.96 20.83
CA ILE A 172 -8.86 -2.56 19.50
C ILE A 172 -10.25 -2.57 18.85
N THR A 173 -10.43 -1.77 17.81
CA THR A 173 -11.66 -1.79 16.99
C THR A 173 -11.60 -2.93 15.96
N GLU A 174 -12.75 -3.37 15.44
CA GLU A 174 -12.80 -4.40 14.37
C GLU A 174 -12.03 -3.97 13.10
N GLU A 175 -11.92 -2.66 12.86
CA GLU A 175 -11.10 -2.07 11.79
C GLU A 175 -9.60 -2.27 12.05
N GLU A 176 -9.12 -2.12 13.28
CA GLU A 176 -7.72 -2.41 13.64
C GLU A 176 -7.39 -3.90 13.58
N ALA A 177 -8.35 -4.78 13.90
CA ALA A 177 -8.20 -6.23 13.72
C ALA A 177 -8.01 -6.61 12.24
N SER A 178 -8.71 -5.93 11.32
CA SER A 178 -8.56 -6.12 9.87
C SER A 178 -7.23 -5.58 9.32
N GLN A 179 -6.62 -4.58 9.96
CA GLN A 179 -5.34 -4.02 9.52
C GLN A 179 -4.11 -4.85 9.93
N ARG A 180 -4.25 -5.82 10.84
CA ARG A 180 -3.13 -6.63 11.36
C ARG A 180 -2.25 -7.29 10.29
N PRO A 181 -2.76 -7.87 9.18
CA PRO A 181 -1.90 -8.44 8.13
C PRO A 181 -1.11 -7.37 7.39
N VAL A 182 -1.72 -6.22 7.12
CA VAL A 182 -1.07 -5.09 6.44
C VAL A 182 0.00 -4.46 7.30
N VAL A 183 -0.26 -4.29 8.61
CA VAL A 183 0.72 -3.82 9.59
C VAL A 183 1.94 -4.76 9.58
N ARG A 184 1.73 -6.07 9.73
CA ARG A 184 2.81 -7.06 9.68
C ARG A 184 3.59 -7.04 8.37
N LEU A 185 2.92 -6.82 7.24
CA LEU A 185 3.58 -6.72 5.94
C LEU A 185 4.49 -5.49 5.85
N VAL A 186 4.03 -4.33 6.34
CA VAL A 186 4.86 -3.11 6.39
C VAL A 186 6.05 -3.31 7.33
N ASP A 187 5.81 -3.89 8.50
CA ASP A 187 6.87 -4.18 9.48
C ASP A 187 7.92 -5.14 8.89
N LEU A 188 7.48 -6.18 8.17
CA LEU A 188 8.37 -7.09 7.44
C LEU A 188 9.20 -6.35 6.38
N ILE A 189 8.56 -5.54 5.53
CA ILE A 189 9.25 -4.81 4.45
C ILE A 189 10.34 -3.88 5.02
N ILE A 190 10.06 -3.21 6.13
CA ILE A 190 11.01 -2.27 6.74
C ILE A 190 12.12 -3.03 7.46
N SER A 191 11.78 -4.03 8.28
CA SER A 191 12.78 -4.82 9.01
C SER A 191 13.74 -5.56 8.08
N GLU A 192 13.23 -6.25 7.06
CA GLU A 192 14.06 -6.93 6.05
C GLU A 192 14.94 -5.94 5.27
N GLY A 193 14.40 -4.76 4.91
CA GLY A 193 15.18 -3.71 4.25
C GLY A 193 16.35 -3.23 5.10
N ILE A 194 16.11 -3.06 6.40
CA ILE A 194 17.14 -2.68 7.39
C ILE A 194 18.18 -3.79 7.57
N LEU A 195 17.74 -5.03 7.78
CA LEU A 195 18.64 -6.19 7.98
C LEU A 195 19.50 -6.47 6.74
N SER A 196 18.92 -6.26 5.56
CA SER A 196 19.61 -6.35 4.26
C SER A 196 20.53 -5.15 3.97
N ARG A 197 20.66 -4.20 4.91
CA ARG A 197 21.46 -2.96 4.78
C ARG A 197 21.10 -2.12 3.56
N ALA A 198 19.82 -2.02 3.25
CA ALA A 198 19.34 -1.17 2.16
C ALA A 198 19.49 0.33 2.52
N SER A 199 19.86 1.15 1.54
CA SER A 199 19.85 2.62 1.69
C SER A 199 18.45 3.21 1.48
N ASP A 200 17.69 2.62 0.56
CA ASP A 200 16.34 3.06 0.21
C ASP A 200 15.44 1.83 -0.03
N ILE A 201 14.22 1.88 0.48
CA ILE A 201 13.13 0.97 0.15
C ILE A 201 12.20 1.68 -0.82
N HIS A 202 11.99 1.09 -1.98
CA HIS A 202 11.11 1.57 -3.03
C HIS A 202 9.86 0.70 -3.08
N ILE A 203 8.69 1.34 -3.06
CA ILE A 203 7.40 0.67 -3.15
C ILE A 203 6.63 1.35 -4.29
N GLU A 204 6.44 0.63 -5.40
CA GLU A 204 6.01 1.22 -6.67
C GLU A 204 4.84 0.44 -7.25
N PRO A 205 3.73 1.13 -7.61
CA PRO A 205 2.61 0.47 -8.26
C PRO A 205 2.96 0.10 -9.71
N GLU A 206 2.61 -1.12 -10.11
CA GLU A 206 2.78 -1.69 -11.44
C GLU A 206 1.46 -2.32 -11.92
N GLU A 207 1.34 -2.65 -13.21
CA GLU A 207 0.10 -3.23 -13.76
C GLU A 207 -0.33 -4.52 -13.03
N GLY A 208 0.64 -5.34 -12.62
CA GLY A 208 0.40 -6.62 -11.94
C GLY A 208 0.40 -6.57 -10.40
N GLY A 209 0.43 -5.39 -9.77
CA GLY A 209 0.48 -5.26 -8.31
C GLY A 209 1.36 -4.11 -7.83
N VAL A 210 2.06 -4.31 -6.72
CA VAL A 210 3.02 -3.34 -6.17
C VAL A 210 4.37 -4.02 -6.02
N ALA A 211 5.39 -3.49 -6.68
CA ALA A 211 6.76 -3.98 -6.56
C ALA A 211 7.45 -3.33 -5.36
N VAL A 212 8.11 -4.15 -4.55
CA VAL A 212 8.99 -3.69 -3.48
C VAL A 212 10.43 -3.97 -3.88
N ARG A 213 11.26 -2.92 -3.85
CA ARG A 213 12.67 -2.99 -4.23
C ARG A 213 13.54 -2.37 -3.16
N TYR A 214 14.67 -2.99 -2.88
CA TYR A 214 15.69 -2.44 -1.99
C TYR A 214 16.86 -1.92 -2.82
N ARG A 215 17.38 -0.74 -2.46
CA ARG A 215 18.67 -0.28 -2.94
C ARG A 215 19.75 -0.78 -1.99
N ILE A 216 20.54 -1.76 -2.42
CA ILE A 216 21.64 -2.32 -1.65
C ILE A 216 22.92 -2.06 -2.44
N ASP A 217 23.91 -1.41 -1.80
CA ASP A 217 25.17 -1.02 -2.43
C ASP A 217 24.98 -0.25 -3.75
N GLY A 218 23.96 0.63 -3.78
CA GLY A 218 23.61 1.46 -4.94
C GLY A 218 22.73 0.76 -5.98
N VAL A 219 22.58 -0.57 -5.94
CA VAL A 219 21.84 -1.36 -6.92
C VAL A 219 20.41 -1.63 -6.43
N LEU A 220 19.41 -1.34 -7.28
CA LEU A 220 18.02 -1.69 -7.01
C LEU A 220 17.77 -3.19 -7.27
N ARG A 221 17.24 -3.88 -6.27
CA ARG A 221 16.84 -5.30 -6.35
C ARG A 221 15.39 -5.44 -5.96
N GLN A 222 14.59 -6.08 -6.80
CA GLN A 222 13.20 -6.42 -6.45
C GLN A 222 13.19 -7.63 -5.52
N VAL A 223 12.56 -7.46 -4.36
CA VAL A 223 12.55 -8.48 -3.30
C VAL A 223 11.19 -9.16 -3.16
N MET A 224 10.10 -8.46 -3.48
CA MET A 224 8.76 -9.04 -3.48
C MET A 224 7.80 -8.28 -4.38
N LYS A 225 6.71 -8.93 -4.74
CA LYS A 225 5.57 -8.34 -5.45
C LYS A 225 4.30 -8.57 -4.65
N ILE A 226 3.62 -7.48 -4.35
CA ILE A 226 2.42 -7.43 -3.51
C ILE A 226 1.19 -7.38 -4.43
N PRO A 227 0.12 -8.14 -4.16
CA PRO A 227 -1.13 -8.08 -4.91
C PRO A 227 -1.73 -6.67 -4.94
N ARG A 228 -2.34 -6.29 -6.07
CA ARG A 228 -2.90 -4.95 -6.28
C ARG A 228 -3.87 -4.52 -5.17
N GLY A 229 -4.73 -5.43 -4.69
CA GLY A 229 -5.69 -5.16 -3.62
C GLY A 229 -5.05 -4.76 -2.28
N ALA A 230 -3.79 -5.13 -2.03
CA ALA A 230 -3.05 -4.79 -0.82
C ALA A 230 -2.26 -3.48 -0.93
N GLY A 231 -2.18 -2.86 -2.12
CA GLY A 231 -1.40 -1.65 -2.35
C GLY A 231 -1.91 -0.44 -1.57
N LEU A 232 -3.22 -0.14 -1.65
CA LEU A 232 -3.80 1.00 -0.94
C LEU A 232 -3.73 0.88 0.59
N PRO A 233 -4.07 -0.27 1.22
CA PRO A 233 -3.88 -0.46 2.65
C PRO A 233 -2.43 -0.25 3.09
N LEU A 234 -1.46 -0.74 2.31
CA LEU A 234 -0.04 -0.59 2.59
C LEU A 234 0.41 0.87 2.57
N ILE A 235 -0.02 1.64 1.57
CA ILE A 235 0.26 3.09 1.47
C ILE A 235 -0.31 3.82 2.68
N SER A 236 -1.56 3.56 3.05
CA SER A 236 -2.22 4.18 4.21
C SER A 236 -1.46 3.89 5.51
N ARG A 237 -1.01 2.63 5.72
CA ARG A 237 -0.24 2.26 6.91
C ARG A 237 1.10 3.01 6.99
N ILE A 238 1.81 3.15 5.87
CA ILE A 238 3.07 3.91 5.82
C ILE A 238 2.84 5.40 6.08
N LYS A 239 1.76 5.97 5.54
CA LYS A 239 1.37 7.36 5.80
C LYS A 239 1.07 7.61 7.27
N ILE A 240 0.31 6.73 7.93
CA ILE A 240 0.05 6.77 9.38
C ILE A 240 1.37 6.73 10.17
N MET A 241 2.25 5.78 9.85
CA MET A 241 3.54 5.62 10.52
C MET A 241 4.41 6.89 10.43
N SER A 242 4.26 7.64 9.33
CA SER A 242 5.07 8.81 9.00
C SER A 242 4.38 10.15 9.25
N GLN A 243 3.20 10.13 9.90
CA GLN A 243 2.36 11.30 10.18
C GLN A 243 1.97 12.10 8.92
N LEU A 244 1.70 11.40 7.83
CA LEU A 244 1.27 11.97 6.54
C LEU A 244 -0.25 11.97 6.39
N ASP A 245 -0.77 12.85 5.54
CA ASP A 245 -2.19 12.91 5.21
C ASP A 245 -2.59 11.73 4.31
N ILE A 246 -3.46 10.87 4.83
CA ILE A 246 -3.96 9.66 4.16
C ILE A 246 -4.95 10.00 3.04
N ALA A 247 -5.71 11.09 3.21
CA ALA A 247 -6.75 11.51 2.28
C ALA A 247 -6.15 12.19 1.05
N ASP A 248 -5.06 12.94 1.22
CA ASP A 248 -4.35 13.55 0.09
C ASP A 248 -3.44 12.54 -0.61
N ARG A 249 -3.73 12.26 -1.88
CA ARG A 249 -2.95 11.36 -2.74
C ARG A 249 -2.50 12.02 -4.04
N LEU A 250 -2.81 13.31 -4.19
CA LEU A 250 -2.60 14.06 -5.42
C LEU A 250 -1.35 14.92 -5.37
N ARG A 251 -0.80 15.14 -4.17
CA ARG A 251 0.41 15.92 -3.97
C ARG A 251 1.53 15.08 -3.38
N PRO A 252 2.80 15.36 -3.73
CA PRO A 252 3.94 14.80 -3.02
C PRO A 252 3.88 15.13 -1.52
N GLN A 253 4.26 14.17 -0.67
CA GLN A 253 4.37 14.38 0.77
C GLN A 253 5.70 13.84 1.30
N ASP A 254 6.23 14.50 2.32
CA ASP A 254 7.46 14.10 3.01
C ASP A 254 7.19 13.99 4.51
N GLY A 255 7.53 12.84 5.07
CA GLY A 255 7.34 12.51 6.48
C GLY A 255 8.60 11.89 7.08
N ARG A 256 8.56 11.68 8.38
CA ARG A 256 9.60 10.97 9.12
C ARG A 256 8.96 9.96 10.05
N ALA A 257 9.63 8.84 10.25
CA ALA A 257 9.26 7.85 11.22
C ALA A 257 10.51 7.39 11.97
N ARG A 258 10.33 6.94 13.22
CA ARG A 258 11.41 6.30 13.98
C ARG A 258 10.96 4.90 14.36
N VAL A 259 11.81 3.93 14.06
CA VAL A 259 11.56 2.50 14.33
C VAL A 259 12.74 1.92 15.08
N ALA A 260 12.54 0.79 15.75
CA ALA A 260 13.59 -0.02 16.31
C ALA A 260 13.51 -1.42 15.72
N VAL A 261 14.63 -1.93 15.19
CA VAL A 261 14.75 -3.33 14.73
C VAL A 261 15.75 -4.02 15.64
N ASN A 262 15.35 -5.12 16.29
CA ASN A 262 16.18 -5.81 17.30
C ASN A 262 16.71 -4.85 18.39
N GLY A 263 15.83 -3.94 18.87
CA GLY A 263 16.16 -2.93 19.88
C GLY A 263 17.00 -1.76 19.39
N GLN A 264 17.30 -1.69 18.09
CA GLN A 264 18.19 -0.66 17.53
C GLN A 264 17.42 0.47 16.85
N PRO A 265 17.51 1.72 17.35
CA PRO A 265 16.74 2.84 16.81
C PRO A 265 17.27 3.29 15.44
N ILE A 266 16.36 3.45 14.49
CA ILE A 266 16.61 3.83 13.12
C ILE A 266 15.63 4.93 12.72
N ASP A 267 16.16 6.00 12.13
CA ASP A 267 15.36 7.09 11.60
C ASP A 267 15.02 6.80 10.13
N LEU A 268 13.77 7.00 9.75
CA LEU A 268 13.28 6.82 8.39
C LEU A 268 12.81 8.16 7.85
N ARG A 269 13.17 8.46 6.60
CA ARG A 269 12.56 9.54 5.83
C ARG A 269 11.66 8.93 4.77
N VAL A 270 10.39 9.30 4.78
CA VAL A 270 9.38 8.73 3.89
C VAL A 270 8.90 9.81 2.94
N SER A 271 8.94 9.52 1.64
CA SER A 271 8.42 10.41 0.62
C SER A 271 7.38 9.66 -0.22
N THR A 272 6.21 10.28 -0.44
CA THR A 272 5.15 9.75 -1.29
C THR A 272 5.00 10.64 -2.53
N LEU A 273 4.77 10.03 -3.68
CA LEU A 273 4.64 10.69 -4.98
C LEU A 273 3.45 10.10 -5.74
N PRO A 274 2.56 10.94 -6.30
CA PRO A 274 1.51 10.45 -7.19
C PRO A 274 2.10 9.74 -8.42
N ALA A 275 1.51 8.62 -8.82
CA ALA A 275 1.89 7.83 -9.99
C ALA A 275 0.63 7.39 -10.78
N GLN A 276 0.81 6.93 -12.02
CA GLN A 276 -0.32 6.54 -12.89
C GLN A 276 -1.21 5.44 -12.29
N LEU A 277 -0.62 4.50 -11.55
CA LEU A 277 -1.29 3.32 -11.02
C LEU A 277 -1.51 3.37 -9.49
N GLY A 278 -1.26 4.52 -8.85
CA GLY A 278 -1.38 4.68 -7.40
C GLY A 278 -0.41 5.72 -6.84
N GLU A 279 0.13 5.47 -5.66
CA GLU A 279 1.19 6.29 -5.08
C GLU A 279 2.49 5.50 -5.00
N LYS A 280 3.59 6.13 -5.44
CA LYS A 280 4.95 5.64 -5.25
C LYS A 280 5.46 6.10 -3.89
N ILE A 281 6.07 5.20 -3.14
CA ILE A 281 6.70 5.51 -1.85
C ILE A 281 8.19 5.19 -1.94
N VAL A 282 8.99 6.10 -1.39
CA VAL A 282 10.42 5.88 -1.14
C VAL A 282 10.68 6.11 0.35
N ILE A 283 11.26 5.11 1.01
CA ILE A 283 11.69 5.18 2.41
C ILE A 283 13.21 5.15 2.42
N ARG A 284 13.84 6.25 2.81
CA ARG A 284 15.27 6.30 3.06
C ARG A 284 15.56 5.88 4.49
N ILE A 285 16.42 4.89 4.64
CA ILE A 285 16.88 4.39 5.94
C ILE A 285 18.07 5.23 6.37
N LEU A 286 17.93 5.95 7.49
CA LEU A 286 18.99 6.74 8.08
C LEU A 286 19.54 5.96 9.28
N ASP A 287 20.65 5.28 9.08
CA ASP A 287 21.37 4.63 10.18
C ASP A 287 22.04 5.70 11.04
N SER A 288 21.43 5.99 12.18
CA SER A 288 21.94 6.94 13.17
C SER A 288 23.25 6.47 13.83
N ARG A 289 23.71 5.22 13.63
CA ARG A 289 25.05 4.76 14.04
C ARG A 289 26.14 4.91 13.00
N ALA A 290 25.81 5.27 11.76
CA ALA A 290 26.84 5.79 10.84
C ALA A 290 27.46 7.11 11.37
N THR A 291 26.86 7.68 12.41
CA THR A 291 27.37 8.82 13.17
C THR A 291 28.67 8.49 13.90
N ALA A 292 29.74 9.17 13.45
CA ALA A 292 31.09 9.20 13.99
C ALA A 292 31.93 7.92 13.82
N LYS A 293 32.12 7.48 12.57
CA LYS A 293 33.32 6.69 12.24
C LYS A 293 34.56 7.49 12.64
N SER A 294 35.48 6.87 13.37
CA SER A 294 36.83 7.42 13.52
C SER A 294 37.46 7.60 12.14
N LEU A 295 38.36 8.56 11.98
CA LEU A 295 39.11 8.71 10.72
C LEU A 295 39.79 7.38 10.31
N ASP A 296 40.26 6.62 11.30
CA ASP A 296 40.91 5.31 11.12
C ASP A 296 40.00 4.20 10.59
N SER A 297 38.67 4.34 10.75
CA SER A 297 37.68 3.34 10.29
C SER A 297 37.08 3.66 8.91
N LEU A 298 37.63 4.66 8.22
CA LEU A 298 37.22 5.03 6.85
C LEU A 298 37.86 4.16 5.76
N GLY A 299 38.84 3.32 6.11
CA GLY A 299 39.54 2.46 5.14
C GLY A 299 40.53 3.24 4.25
N LEU A 300 41.12 4.31 4.78
CA LEU A 300 42.17 5.07 4.11
C LEU A 300 43.45 4.25 3.96
N ASN A 301 44.24 4.52 2.93
CA ASN A 301 45.50 3.82 2.75
C ASN A 301 46.49 4.16 3.88
N PRO A 302 47.45 3.28 4.17
CA PRO A 302 48.51 3.56 5.15
C PRO A 302 49.21 4.89 4.83
N GLY A 303 49.23 5.82 5.80
CA GLY A 303 49.84 7.16 5.68
C GLY A 303 48.88 8.29 5.26
N GLU A 304 47.78 7.99 4.56
CA GLU A 304 46.78 9.02 4.19
C GLU A 304 46.02 9.52 5.42
N GLY A 305 45.67 8.62 6.34
CA GLY A 305 45.04 8.96 7.61
C GLY A 305 45.90 9.92 8.44
N ASP A 306 47.21 9.68 8.51
CA ASP A 306 48.14 10.53 9.26
C ASP A 306 48.33 11.89 8.58
N ALA A 307 48.36 11.93 7.25
CA ALA A 307 48.41 13.18 6.50
C ALA A 307 47.17 14.05 6.77
N ILE A 308 45.98 13.44 6.77
CA ILE A 308 44.74 14.15 7.12
C ILE A 308 44.75 14.61 8.58
N LYS A 309 45.20 13.78 9.54
CA LYS A 309 45.33 14.18 10.94
C LYS A 309 46.23 15.41 11.11
N ARG A 310 47.39 15.44 10.45
CA ARG A 310 48.28 16.62 10.43
C ARG A 310 47.62 17.85 9.82
N LEU A 311 46.82 17.70 8.78
CA LEU A 311 46.07 18.82 8.20
C LEU A 311 45.05 19.40 9.19
N LEU A 312 44.40 18.54 9.96
CA LEU A 312 43.40 18.92 10.97
C LEU A 312 43.99 19.59 12.22
N GLU A 313 45.30 19.49 12.45
CA GLU A 313 46.02 20.16 13.54
C GLU A 313 46.33 21.64 13.26
N ASN A 314 46.17 22.10 12.00
CA ASN A 314 46.41 23.50 11.66
C ASN A 314 45.33 24.43 12.26
N HIS A 315 45.76 25.57 12.81
CA HIS A 315 44.86 26.55 13.43
C HIS A 315 43.99 27.34 12.44
N GLU A 316 44.41 27.43 11.17
CA GLU A 316 43.67 28.07 10.09
C GLU A 316 43.94 27.37 8.75
N GLY A 317 42.96 27.39 7.85
CA GLY A 317 43.07 26.79 6.51
C GLY A 317 41.74 26.33 5.95
N ILE A 318 41.75 25.92 4.69
CA ILE A 318 40.58 25.38 3.98
C ILE A 318 40.88 23.94 3.56
N LEU A 319 40.02 23.00 4.00
CA LEU A 319 40.04 21.60 3.57
C LEU A 319 38.84 21.34 2.64
N LEU A 320 39.13 20.91 1.41
CA LEU A 320 38.10 20.60 0.40
C LEU A 320 38.00 19.09 0.20
N VAL A 321 36.81 18.53 0.46
CA VAL A 321 36.52 17.12 0.20
C VAL A 321 35.63 17.03 -1.04
N THR A 322 36.17 16.47 -2.11
CA THR A 322 35.50 16.36 -3.42
C THR A 322 35.23 14.91 -3.81
N GLY A 323 34.27 14.70 -4.72
CA GLY A 323 33.83 13.38 -5.18
C GLY A 323 32.35 13.36 -5.59
N PRO A 324 31.90 12.34 -6.36
CA PRO A 324 30.52 12.22 -6.82
C PRO A 324 29.54 11.96 -5.67
N THR A 325 28.24 12.02 -5.93
CA THR A 325 27.20 11.67 -4.93
C THR A 325 27.41 10.24 -4.41
N GLY A 326 27.31 10.04 -3.09
CA GLY A 326 27.49 8.72 -2.47
C GLY A 326 28.93 8.27 -2.24
N SER A 327 29.95 9.08 -2.60
CA SER A 327 31.38 8.76 -2.39
C SER A 327 31.87 8.88 -0.94
N GLY A 328 31.00 9.17 0.03
CA GLY A 328 31.37 9.27 1.44
C GLY A 328 31.91 10.63 1.91
N LYS A 329 31.85 11.70 1.09
CA LYS A 329 32.32 13.05 1.46
C LYS A 329 31.81 13.53 2.83
N THR A 330 30.50 13.45 3.04
CA THR A 330 29.88 13.85 4.31
C THR A 330 30.39 12.99 5.45
N THR A 331 30.53 11.68 5.26
CA THR A 331 31.09 10.77 6.27
C THR A 331 32.52 11.17 6.64
N THR A 332 33.38 11.44 5.65
CA THR A 332 34.76 11.88 5.88
C THR A 332 34.82 13.21 6.63
N LEU A 333 34.00 14.20 6.24
CA LEU A 333 33.92 15.49 6.94
C LEU A 333 33.47 15.31 8.39
N TYR A 334 32.44 14.50 8.63
CA TYR A 334 31.96 14.24 9.98
C TYR A 334 33.01 13.50 10.84
N SER A 335 33.78 12.58 10.25
CA SER A 335 34.91 11.93 10.93
C SER A 335 36.03 12.91 11.28
N ALA A 336 36.38 13.81 10.37
CA ALA A 336 37.38 14.86 10.61
C ALA A 336 36.94 15.84 11.70
N ILE A 337 35.67 16.29 11.66
CA ILE A 337 35.07 17.14 12.67
C ILE A 337 35.07 16.44 14.05
N ASN A 338 34.79 15.13 14.08
CA ASN A 338 34.85 14.35 15.31
C ASN A 338 36.28 14.21 15.87
N GLN A 339 37.31 14.23 15.01
CA GLN A 339 38.72 14.19 15.42
C GLN A 339 39.19 15.49 16.09
N ILE A 340 38.72 16.65 15.63
CA ILE A 340 39.09 17.97 16.18
C ILE A 340 38.21 18.40 17.37
N LYS A 341 37.18 17.61 17.68
CA LYS A 341 36.26 17.89 18.79
C LYS A 341 37.02 17.78 20.12
N GLY A 342 37.13 18.89 20.84
CA GLY A 342 37.77 18.95 22.17
C GLY A 342 37.33 20.18 22.96
N GLU A 343 37.69 20.22 24.24
CA GLU A 343 37.51 21.42 25.07
C GLU A 343 38.38 22.56 24.52
N GLY A 344 37.76 23.69 24.17
CA GLY A 344 38.46 24.87 23.65
C GLY A 344 38.24 25.18 22.16
N VAL A 345 37.49 24.34 21.42
CA VAL A 345 37.17 24.59 20.00
C VAL A 345 35.66 24.79 19.82
N ASN A 346 35.25 25.95 19.31
CA ASN A 346 33.87 26.20 18.90
C ASN A 346 33.72 25.90 17.41
N ILE A 347 32.85 24.95 17.06
CA ILE A 347 32.70 24.50 15.68
C ILE A 347 31.27 24.77 15.20
N VAL A 348 31.18 25.44 14.06
CA VAL A 348 29.92 25.82 13.41
C VAL A 348 29.82 25.14 12.06
N THR A 349 28.66 24.58 11.75
CA THR A 349 28.39 23.89 10.48
C THR A 349 27.14 24.46 9.82
N VAL A 350 27.16 24.55 8.50
CA VAL A 350 26.02 24.93 7.66
C VAL A 350 25.79 23.80 6.66
N GLU A 351 24.61 23.18 6.73
CA GLU A 351 24.28 21.96 5.99
C GLU A 351 22.87 22.04 5.38
N ASP A 352 22.69 21.37 4.24
CA ASP A 352 21.42 21.26 3.54
C ASP A 352 21.16 19.83 3.01
N PRO A 353 20.39 18.99 3.74
CA PRO A 353 19.98 19.12 5.13
C PRO A 353 21.08 18.66 6.11
N VAL A 354 20.91 18.92 7.41
CA VAL A 354 21.73 18.30 8.46
C VAL A 354 21.55 16.77 8.43
N GLU A 355 22.64 16.05 8.20
CA GLU A 355 22.64 14.59 8.00
C GLU A 355 22.67 13.80 9.33
N TYR A 356 23.47 14.23 10.32
CA TYR A 356 23.56 13.54 11.62
C TYR A 356 23.37 14.47 12.81
N ARG A 357 22.68 14.03 13.87
CA ARG A 357 22.52 14.77 15.14
C ARG A 357 23.56 14.30 16.16
N TRP A 358 24.27 15.23 16.81
CA TRP A 358 25.15 14.95 17.95
C TRP A 358 24.58 15.52 19.25
N THR A 359 24.87 14.85 20.37
CA THR A 359 24.25 15.10 21.68
C THR A 359 24.97 16.14 22.55
N SER A 360 25.95 16.90 22.04
CA SER A 360 26.71 17.88 22.84
C SER A 360 26.81 19.26 22.17
N ALA A 361 26.96 20.31 23.00
CA ALA A 361 26.81 21.76 22.73
C ALA A 361 27.48 22.32 21.46
N TRP A 362 26.71 22.42 20.37
CA TRP A 362 27.11 23.04 19.10
C TRP A 362 25.99 23.98 18.64
N SER A 363 26.34 25.17 18.17
CA SER A 363 25.38 26.01 17.43
C SER A 363 25.37 25.55 15.97
N ARG A 364 24.22 25.03 15.53
CA ARG A 364 24.01 24.56 14.15
C ARG A 364 22.92 25.37 13.49
N THR A 365 23.17 25.80 12.26
CA THR A 365 22.22 26.61 11.51
C THR A 365 21.89 25.91 10.21
N ARG A 366 20.62 25.54 10.04
CA ARG A 366 20.09 25.05 8.76
C ARG A 366 19.93 26.23 7.81
N SER A 367 20.39 26.10 6.57
CA SER A 367 20.09 27.08 5.54
C SER A 367 18.58 27.08 5.22
N ARG A 368 17.92 28.24 5.33
CA ARG A 368 16.51 28.43 4.98
C ARG A 368 16.40 29.50 3.88
N PRO A 369 16.11 29.14 2.63
CA PRO A 369 15.61 30.13 1.66
C PRO A 369 14.20 30.57 2.07
N PRO A 370 13.84 31.88 2.10
CA PRO A 370 14.57 33.05 1.59
C PRO A 370 15.06 34.01 2.70
N CYS A 371 15.52 33.52 3.86
CA CYS A 371 16.02 34.38 4.94
C CYS A 371 17.50 34.14 5.22
N ALA A 372 18.33 35.19 5.05
CA ALA A 372 19.65 35.52 5.64
C ALA A 372 20.72 34.44 5.96
N GLY A 373 20.47 33.14 5.72
CA GLY A 373 21.34 32.01 6.00
C GLY A 373 21.52 31.09 4.79
N SER A 374 21.26 31.61 3.57
CA SER A 374 21.68 30.96 2.33
C SER A 374 23.19 31.12 2.15
N TRP A 375 23.83 30.14 1.52
CA TRP A 375 25.19 30.32 0.99
C TRP A 375 25.22 31.62 0.16
N PRO A 376 26.20 32.51 0.37
CA PRO A 376 26.35 33.67 -0.50
C PRO A 376 26.58 33.14 -1.92
N SER A 377 25.63 33.44 -2.80
CA SER A 377 25.75 33.19 -4.23
C SER A 377 26.96 33.97 -4.75
N ALA A 378 27.91 33.27 -5.36
CA ALA A 378 28.98 33.88 -6.14
C ALA A 378 28.42 34.54 -7.40
#